data_AF-A0A951J4X5-F1
#
_entry.id   AF-A0A951J4X5-F1
#
_cell.length_a   1.000
_cell.length_b   1.000
_cell.length_c   1.000
_cell.angle_alpha   90.00
_cell.angle_beta   90.00
_cell.angle_gamma   90.00
#
_symmetry.space_group_name_H-M   'P 1'
#
loop_
_entity.id
_entity.type
_entity.pdbx_description
1 polymer ?
#
loop_
_entity_poly.entity_id
_entity_poly.type
_entity_poly.pdbx_seq_one_letter_code
_entity_poly.pdbx_strand_id
1 'polypeptide(L)'
;MDQMKLKACFTKSYFAMLVINYNLGENSRTIITDEVISPVSAPTFTSMLSDEEKEKPLDLIQDFFHVFYPIPESRHQLNMIYLKATAEGKVTDWKSLSDMFLFVKHFKKLIEAAYIISKNDIPSTVVETTTKINMVPKHILEKSKRFNNIQGFLPSATDPSDSLDPIKNLKVMFAEKSLGEMIQAFDQTYKCALFGIRAESKFYQDHLLNYLIYNIILDSCHLVYVRTFKSTEKENKS
;
A
#
# COMPACT_ATOMS: atom_id res chain seq x y z
N MET A 1 26.41 3.60 -37.56
CA MET A 1 26.28 2.17 -37.92
C MET A 1 25.19 1.60 -37.04
N ASP A 2 23.97 1.58 -37.57
CA ASP A 2 22.86 0.81 -37.03
C ASP A 2 23.15 -0.69 -37.16
N GLN A 3 22.75 -1.49 -36.18
CA GLN A 3 21.54 -2.32 -36.28
C GLN A 3 21.45 -3.30 -35.10
N MET A 4 20.34 -3.16 -34.37
CA MET A 4 19.68 -4.21 -33.60
C MET A 4 19.60 -5.52 -34.41
N LYS A 5 19.85 -6.66 -33.77
CA LYS A 5 19.21 -7.94 -34.12
C LYS A 5 18.87 -8.74 -32.86
N LEU A 6 17.65 -8.52 -32.35
CA LEU A 6 16.91 -9.52 -31.59
C LEU A 6 16.51 -10.65 -32.54
N LYS A 7 16.90 -11.89 -32.24
CA LYS A 7 16.34 -13.08 -32.87
C LYS A 7 15.21 -13.61 -31.98
N ALA A 8 13.98 -13.45 -32.43
CA ALA A 8 12.82 -14.19 -31.94
C ALA A 8 12.54 -15.36 -32.89
N CYS A 9 12.32 -16.55 -32.34
CA CYS A 9 11.61 -17.64 -33.00
C CYS A 9 10.89 -18.44 -31.91
N PHE A 10 9.56 -18.39 -31.88
CA PHE A 10 8.67 -19.50 -32.29
C PHE A 10 7.19 -19.04 -32.28
N THR A 11 6.52 -19.34 -33.40
CA THR A 11 5.08 -19.33 -33.74
C THR A 11 4.26 -20.29 -32.84
N LYS A 12 2.94 -20.20 -32.57
CA LYS A 12 1.76 -19.55 -33.19
C LYS A 12 0.60 -19.52 -32.13
N SER A 13 -0.04 -18.34 -31.94
CA SER A 13 -1.46 -18.05 -31.62
C SER A 13 -2.16 -18.70 -30.39
N TYR A 14 -2.78 -18.01 -29.40
CA TYR A 14 -3.23 -16.61 -29.23
C TYR A 14 -3.19 -16.17 -27.74
N PHE A 15 -2.81 -14.91 -27.52
CA PHE A 15 -2.83 -14.06 -26.31
C PHE A 15 -2.07 -14.55 -25.06
N ALA A 16 -0.75 -14.40 -25.13
CA ALA A 16 0.03 -13.95 -23.99
C ALA A 16 0.86 -12.74 -24.44
N MET A 17 0.59 -11.55 -23.90
CA MET A 17 1.61 -10.52 -23.80
C MET A 17 1.39 -9.69 -22.53
N LEU A 18 2.04 -10.12 -21.47
CA LEU A 18 2.25 -9.34 -20.25
C LEU A 18 3.25 -8.21 -20.60
N VAL A 19 2.79 -6.96 -20.65
CA VAL A 19 3.67 -5.79 -20.74
C VAL A 19 3.55 -5.01 -19.43
N ILE A 20 4.46 -5.30 -18.51
CA ILE A 20 4.73 -4.46 -17.35
C ILE A 20 5.77 -3.43 -17.78
N ASN A 21 5.37 -2.17 -17.93
CA ASN A 21 6.29 -1.08 -18.24
C ASN A 21 6.54 -0.23 -16.98
N TYR A 22 7.53 -0.62 -16.20
CA TYR A 22 8.18 0.23 -15.21
C TYR A 22 9.39 0.88 -15.89
N ASN A 23 9.37 2.16 -16.29
CA ASN A 23 10.62 2.93 -16.48
C ASN A 23 10.46 4.46 -16.68
N LEU A 24 11.22 5.18 -15.83
CA LEU A 24 12.12 6.31 -16.12
C LEU A 24 11.58 7.51 -16.91
N GLY A 25 11.32 8.60 -16.18
CA GLY A 25 11.22 9.95 -16.74
C GLY A 25 9.83 10.57 -16.66
N GLU A 26 9.75 11.86 -16.98
CA GLU A 26 8.65 12.79 -16.64
C GLU A 26 7.25 12.46 -17.17
N ASN A 27 7.03 11.31 -17.84
CA ASN A 27 5.71 10.92 -18.40
C ASN A 27 5.37 9.42 -18.28
N SER A 28 5.76 8.71 -17.21
CA SER A 28 5.50 7.26 -17.10
C SER A 28 4.15 6.90 -16.45
N ARG A 29 3.11 6.63 -17.25
CA ARG A 29 1.98 5.77 -16.84
C ARG A 29 1.48 4.95 -18.00
N THR A 30 1.76 3.64 -18.01
CA THR A 30 0.89 2.70 -18.71
C THR A 30 0.96 1.31 -18.07
N ILE A 31 -0.09 0.95 -17.33
CA ILE A 31 -0.48 -0.44 -17.10
C ILE A 31 -1.51 -0.74 -18.19
N ILE A 32 -1.14 -1.60 -19.15
CA ILE A 32 -2.06 -2.07 -20.20
C ILE A 32 -2.67 -3.37 -19.71
N THR A 33 -3.95 -3.34 -19.38
CA THR A 33 -4.80 -4.53 -19.31
C THR A 33 -5.70 -4.50 -20.53
N ASP A 34 -5.51 -5.44 -21.47
CA ASP A 34 -6.27 -5.54 -22.74
C ASP A 34 -7.73 -6.00 -22.59
N GLU A 35 -8.28 -5.98 -21.38
CA GLU A 35 -9.67 -6.37 -21.13
C GLU A 35 -10.50 -5.11 -20.85
N VAL A 36 -11.54 -4.89 -21.66
CA VAL A 36 -12.67 -4.05 -21.27
C VAL A 36 -13.30 -4.75 -20.06
N ILE A 37 -12.83 -4.40 -18.86
CA ILE A 37 -13.43 -4.82 -17.60
C ILE A 37 -14.82 -4.17 -17.58
N SER A 38 -15.80 -4.90 -18.12
CA SER A 38 -17.19 -4.66 -17.77
C SER A 38 -17.24 -4.70 -16.24
N PRO A 39 -17.93 -3.77 -15.55
CA PRO A 39 -17.99 -3.77 -14.10
C PRO A 39 -18.61 -5.09 -13.67
N VAL A 40 -17.76 -6.07 -13.34
CA VAL A 40 -18.18 -7.25 -12.60
C VAL A 40 -18.76 -6.65 -11.34
N SER A 41 -20.03 -6.93 -11.07
CA SER A 41 -20.71 -6.48 -9.86
C SER A 41 -19.76 -6.74 -8.70
N ALA A 42 -19.15 -5.67 -8.17
CA ALA A 42 -18.14 -5.81 -7.14
C ALA A 42 -18.80 -6.59 -6.00
N PRO A 43 -18.19 -7.67 -5.49
CA PRO A 43 -18.75 -8.42 -4.40
C PRO A 43 -19.10 -7.44 -3.28
N THR A 44 -20.32 -7.56 -2.76
CA THR A 44 -20.86 -6.64 -1.76
C THR A 44 -19.91 -6.60 -0.58
N PHE A 45 -19.21 -5.48 -0.43
CA PHE A 45 -18.29 -5.26 0.68
C PHE A 45 -19.09 -4.77 1.88
N THR A 46 -19.02 -5.52 2.98
CA THR A 46 -19.50 -5.04 4.27
C THR A 46 -18.40 -4.17 4.88
N SER A 47 -18.68 -2.87 4.97
CA SER A 47 -17.84 -1.88 5.64
C SER A 47 -17.38 -2.36 7.02
N MET A 48 -16.10 -2.18 7.31
CA MET A 48 -15.50 -2.49 8.62
C MET A 48 -15.54 -1.27 9.55
N LEU A 49 -15.82 -0.09 9.01
CA LEU A 49 -15.96 1.16 9.74
C LEU A 49 -17.41 1.35 10.18
N SER A 50 -17.60 1.78 11.43
CA SER A 50 -18.89 2.35 11.85
C SER A 50 -19.17 3.66 11.11
N ASP A 51 -20.41 4.13 11.15
CA ASP A 51 -20.74 5.41 10.51
C ASP A 51 -19.97 6.58 11.15
N GLU A 52 -19.73 6.55 12.47
CA GLU A 52 -18.89 7.54 13.14
C GLU A 52 -17.43 7.49 12.70
N GLU A 53 -16.91 6.29 12.42
CA GLU A 53 -15.54 6.09 11.94
C GLU A 53 -15.36 6.60 10.49
N LYS A 54 -16.40 6.49 9.65
CA LYS A 54 -16.37 7.00 8.26
C LYS A 54 -16.27 8.52 8.20
N GLU A 55 -16.82 9.22 9.18
CA GLU A 55 -16.74 10.68 9.28
C GLU A 55 -15.34 11.16 9.71
N LYS A 56 -14.49 10.27 10.23
CA LYS A 56 -13.18 10.60 10.81
C LYS A 56 -12.03 9.72 10.27
N PRO A 57 -11.84 9.65 8.94
CA PRO A 57 -10.85 8.75 8.36
C PRO A 57 -9.40 9.16 8.69
N LEU A 58 -9.15 10.45 8.94
CA LEU A 58 -7.84 10.93 9.35
C LEU A 58 -7.49 10.47 10.78
N ASP A 59 -8.45 10.45 11.71
CA ASP A 59 -8.25 9.95 13.07
C ASP A 59 -7.91 8.45 13.05
N LEU A 60 -8.55 7.68 12.17
CA LEU A 60 -8.22 6.26 11.97
C LEU A 60 -6.78 6.05 11.47
N ILE A 61 -6.33 6.88 10.53
CA ILE A 61 -4.93 6.87 10.06
C ILE A 61 -3.98 7.21 11.22
N GLN A 62 -4.32 8.25 12.01
CA GLN A 62 -3.52 8.65 13.16
C GLN A 62 -3.42 7.51 14.19
N ASP A 63 -4.53 6.90 14.57
CA ASP A 63 -4.57 5.82 15.55
C ASP A 63 -3.80 4.60 15.05
N PHE A 64 -3.94 4.26 13.76
CA PHE A 64 -3.17 3.17 13.14
C PHE A 64 -1.67 3.34 13.36
N PHE A 65 -1.09 4.50 13.05
CA PHE A 65 0.36 4.70 13.14
C PHE A 65 0.87 5.13 14.52
N HIS A 66 0.05 5.84 15.29
CA HIS A 66 0.47 6.38 16.58
C HIS A 66 0.21 5.41 17.74
N VAL A 67 -0.91 4.70 17.71
CA VAL A 67 -1.36 3.84 18.82
C VAL A 67 -1.03 2.38 18.55
N PHE A 68 -1.29 1.88 17.32
CA PHE A 68 -1.25 0.45 17.06
C PHE A 68 0.05 -0.04 16.41
N TYR A 69 0.39 0.50 15.23
CA TYR A 69 1.44 -0.04 14.36
C TYR A 69 2.23 1.10 13.69
N PRO A 70 3.42 1.45 14.21
CA PRO A 70 4.35 2.31 13.49
C PRO A 70 4.68 1.71 12.12
N ILE A 71 4.94 2.55 11.11
CA ILE A 71 5.17 2.10 9.73
C ILE A 71 6.17 0.93 9.56
N PRO A 72 7.31 0.84 10.28
CA PRO A 72 8.22 -0.30 10.12
C PRO A 72 7.58 -1.61 10.59
N GLU A 73 6.79 -1.55 11.66
CA GLU A 73 6.04 -2.69 12.19
C GLU A 73 4.92 -3.10 11.22
N SER A 74 4.16 -2.14 10.70
CA SER A 74 3.09 -2.42 9.72
C SER A 74 3.62 -3.12 8.47
N ARG A 75 4.77 -2.67 7.95
CA ARG A 75 5.44 -3.30 6.80
C ARG A 75 5.90 -4.71 7.12
N HIS A 76 6.48 -4.92 8.31
CA HIS A 76 6.87 -6.25 8.75
C HIS A 76 5.66 -7.19 8.79
N GLN A 77 4.56 -6.78 9.44
CA GLN A 77 3.35 -7.60 9.54
C GLN A 77 2.73 -7.90 8.17
N LEU A 78 2.68 -6.92 7.26
CA LEU A 78 2.22 -7.12 5.89
C LEU A 78 3.11 -8.12 5.15
N ASN A 79 4.43 -7.94 5.19
CA ASN A 79 5.39 -8.86 4.57
C ASN A 79 5.25 -10.29 5.12
N MET A 80 5.01 -10.44 6.42
CA MET A 80 4.81 -11.74 7.07
C MET A 80 3.56 -12.46 6.55
N ILE A 81 2.44 -11.76 6.35
CA ILE A 81 1.23 -12.33 5.74
C ILE A 81 1.55 -12.84 4.33
N TYR A 82 2.24 -12.03 3.53
CA TYR A 82 2.54 -12.37 2.14
C TYR A 82 3.54 -13.51 2.01
N LEU A 83 4.64 -13.48 2.78
CA LEU A 83 5.60 -14.57 2.80
C LEU A 83 4.93 -15.87 3.23
N LYS A 84 4.08 -15.85 4.25
CA LYS A 84 3.37 -17.06 4.70
C LYS A 84 2.35 -17.57 3.68
N ALA A 85 1.71 -16.70 2.90
CA ALA A 85 0.79 -17.09 1.84
C ALA A 85 1.49 -17.62 0.57
N THR A 86 2.73 -17.17 0.31
CA THR A 86 3.42 -17.39 -0.98
C THR A 86 4.64 -18.33 -0.91
N ALA A 87 5.31 -18.44 0.25
CA ALA A 87 6.45 -19.32 0.48
C ALA A 87 6.05 -20.58 1.26
N GLU A 88 6.63 -21.73 0.89
CA GLU A 88 6.33 -23.08 1.40
C GLU A 88 6.75 -23.37 2.86
N GLY A 89 6.88 -22.38 3.75
CA GLY A 89 7.50 -22.68 5.04
C GLY A 89 7.30 -21.68 6.17
N LYS A 90 6.61 -22.14 7.22
CA LYS A 90 6.90 -21.95 8.65
C LYS A 90 7.34 -20.56 9.12
N VAL A 91 6.86 -19.47 8.50
CA VAL A 91 7.13 -18.14 9.04
C VAL A 91 6.24 -17.92 10.26
N THR A 92 6.80 -18.05 11.46
CA THR A 92 6.10 -17.93 12.74
C THR A 92 6.74 -16.88 13.63
N ASP A 93 6.77 -15.62 13.19
CA ASP A 93 7.19 -14.51 14.08
C ASP A 93 6.02 -13.86 14.82
N TRP A 94 4.78 -14.28 14.53
CA TRP A 94 3.62 -13.83 15.30
C TRP A 94 3.65 -14.47 16.68
N LYS A 95 3.69 -13.65 17.72
CA LYS A 95 3.61 -14.09 19.12
C LYS A 95 2.33 -14.89 19.37
N SER A 96 1.23 -14.50 18.72
CA SER A 96 -0.06 -15.19 18.80
C SER A 96 -0.87 -15.02 17.51
N LEU A 97 -1.85 -15.92 17.30
CA LEU A 97 -2.85 -15.75 16.24
C LEU A 97 -3.72 -14.50 16.48
N SER A 98 -3.97 -14.14 17.73
CA SER A 98 -4.76 -12.95 18.09
C SER A 98 -4.14 -11.66 17.56
N ASP A 99 -2.81 -11.54 17.62
CA ASP A 99 -2.10 -10.39 17.06
C ASP A 99 -2.34 -10.28 15.54
N MET A 100 -2.39 -11.43 14.85
CA MET A 100 -2.69 -11.51 13.42
C MET A 100 -4.08 -11.04 13.08
N PHE A 101 -5.09 -11.51 13.83
CA PHE A 101 -6.45 -11.04 13.66
C PHE A 101 -6.58 -9.53 13.90
N LEU A 102 -5.92 -8.99 14.93
CA LEU A 102 -5.95 -7.57 15.25
C LEU A 102 -5.30 -6.72 14.15
N PHE A 103 -4.11 -7.10 13.69
CA PHE A 103 -3.44 -6.37 12.61
C PHE A 103 -4.28 -6.38 11.34
N VAL A 104 -4.81 -7.54 10.93
CA VAL A 104 -5.65 -7.68 9.75
C VAL A 104 -6.91 -6.81 9.86
N LYS A 105 -7.55 -6.80 11.03
CA LYS A 105 -8.72 -5.93 11.29
C LYS A 105 -8.35 -4.45 11.14
N HIS A 106 -7.29 -3.99 11.82
CA HIS A 106 -6.88 -2.59 11.78
C HIS A 106 -6.39 -2.18 10.38
N PHE A 107 -5.70 -3.07 9.66
CA PHE A 107 -5.22 -2.80 8.32
C PHE A 107 -6.36 -2.71 7.30
N LYS A 108 -7.41 -3.53 7.42
CA LYS A 108 -8.62 -3.36 6.60
C LYS A 108 -9.31 -2.03 6.85
N LYS A 109 -9.42 -1.61 8.13
CA LYS A 109 -9.92 -0.28 8.49
C LYS A 109 -9.08 0.83 7.88
N LEU A 110 -7.75 0.66 7.86
CA LEU A 110 -6.83 1.60 7.21
C LEU A 110 -7.08 1.69 5.70
N ILE A 111 -7.24 0.56 5.00
CA ILE A 111 -7.56 0.55 3.56
C ILE A 111 -8.89 1.28 3.29
N GLU A 112 -9.90 1.05 4.11
CA GLU A 112 -11.19 1.72 3.97
C GLU A 112 -11.11 3.23 4.26
N ALA A 113 -10.38 3.62 5.30
CA ALA A 113 -10.10 5.04 5.58
C ALA A 113 -9.33 5.70 4.44
N ALA A 114 -8.34 5.01 3.86
CA ALA A 114 -7.58 5.45 2.70
C ALA A 114 -8.49 5.63 1.48
N TYR A 115 -9.45 4.73 1.28
CA TYR A 115 -10.45 4.86 0.22
C TYR A 115 -11.31 6.12 0.41
N ILE A 116 -11.84 6.35 1.60
CA ILE A 116 -12.64 7.56 1.90
C ILE A 116 -11.79 8.82 1.63
N ILE A 117 -10.55 8.83 2.12
CA ILE A 117 -9.61 9.94 1.91
C ILE A 117 -9.31 10.15 0.42
N SER A 118 -9.19 9.08 -0.38
CA SER A 118 -8.96 9.20 -1.82
C SER A 118 -10.10 9.91 -2.55
N LYS A 119 -11.32 9.86 -2.02
CA LYS A 119 -12.49 10.55 -2.59
C LYS A 119 -12.59 12.00 -2.15
N ASN A 120 -11.85 12.38 -1.12
CA ASN A 120 -11.81 13.73 -0.58
C ASN A 120 -10.54 14.45 -1.06
N ASP A 121 -10.59 15.78 -1.09
CA ASP A 121 -9.39 16.58 -1.35
C ASP A 121 -8.87 17.14 -0.04
N ILE A 122 -7.63 16.80 0.32
CA ILE A 122 -7.02 17.17 1.62
C ILE A 122 -5.72 17.96 1.37
N PRO A 123 -5.81 19.30 1.24
CA PRO A 123 -4.69 20.13 0.79
C PRO A 123 -3.43 20.05 1.65
N SER A 124 -3.57 19.84 2.96
CA SER A 124 -2.44 19.82 3.92
C SER A 124 -1.45 18.66 3.75
N THR A 125 -1.74 17.73 2.84
CA THR A 125 -0.93 16.53 2.60
C THR A 125 0.02 16.64 1.41
N VAL A 126 -0.15 17.67 0.57
CA VAL A 126 0.67 17.90 -0.63
C VAL A 126 1.87 18.78 -0.29
N VAL A 127 3.05 18.43 -0.79
CA VAL A 127 4.29 19.22 -0.59
C VAL A 127 5.02 19.44 -1.90
N GLU A 128 5.73 20.57 -2.02
CA GLU A 128 6.55 20.88 -3.21
C GLU A 128 7.88 20.13 -3.22
N THR A 129 8.43 19.83 -2.04
CA THR A 129 9.72 19.12 -1.92
C THR A 129 9.68 18.16 -0.73
N THR A 130 10.15 16.94 -0.96
CA THR A 130 10.29 15.92 0.09
C THR A 130 11.45 16.25 1.01
N THR A 131 11.21 16.17 2.32
CA THR A 131 12.23 16.42 3.34
C THR A 131 12.13 15.35 4.42
N LYS A 132 13.22 15.08 5.15
CA LYS A 132 13.17 14.11 6.25
C LYS A 132 12.06 14.41 7.27
N ILE A 133 11.79 15.69 7.52
CA ILE A 133 10.79 16.17 8.48
C ILE A 133 9.36 15.85 8.01
N ASN A 134 9.11 15.84 6.70
CA ASN A 134 7.79 15.53 6.14
C ASN A 134 7.64 14.06 5.67
N MET A 135 8.64 13.22 5.96
CA MET A 135 8.64 11.77 5.69
C MET A 135 8.75 10.93 6.98
N VAL A 136 9.41 11.46 8.02
CA VAL A 136 9.70 10.73 9.26
C VAL A 136 9.10 11.48 10.44
N PRO A 137 8.43 10.79 11.39
CA PRO A 137 7.90 11.44 12.59
C PRO A 137 9.00 12.18 13.38
N LYS A 138 8.71 13.41 13.81
CA LYS A 138 9.65 14.30 14.50
C LYS A 138 10.35 13.64 15.70
N HIS A 139 9.62 12.93 16.54
CA HIS A 139 10.18 12.26 17.72
C HIS A 139 11.22 11.17 17.37
N ILE A 140 11.12 10.56 16.18
CA ILE A 140 12.13 9.61 15.68
C ILE A 140 13.37 10.38 15.23
N LEU A 141 13.21 11.50 14.53
CA LEU A 141 14.32 12.36 14.11
C LEU A 141 15.09 12.95 15.30
N GLU A 142 14.39 13.35 16.37
CA GLU A 142 15.02 13.89 17.59
C GLU A 142 15.83 12.85 18.35
N LYS A 143 15.35 11.60 18.38
CA LYS A 143 16.02 10.48 19.06
C LYS A 143 17.11 9.83 18.21
N SER A 144 17.12 10.05 16.90
CA SER A 144 17.97 9.31 15.98
C SER A 144 18.93 10.18 15.17
N LYS A 145 20.23 9.90 15.31
CA LYS A 145 21.29 10.49 14.48
C LYS A 145 21.78 9.58 13.35
N ARG A 146 21.31 8.33 13.28
CA ARG A 146 21.81 7.29 12.34
C ARG A 146 20.76 6.97 11.27
N PHE A 147 21.22 6.74 10.04
CA PHE A 147 20.35 6.41 8.89
C PHE A 147 19.53 5.13 9.11
N ASN A 148 20.15 4.05 9.62
CA ASN A 148 19.48 2.77 9.83
C ASN A 148 18.23 2.87 10.72
N ASN A 149 18.21 3.82 11.65
CA ASN A 149 17.09 4.05 12.56
C ASN A 149 15.92 4.80 11.92
N ILE A 150 16.16 5.52 10.81
CA ILE A 150 15.12 6.26 10.07
C ILE A 150 14.70 5.55 8.79
N GLN A 151 15.52 4.63 8.28
CA GLN A 151 15.28 3.92 7.02
C GLN A 151 13.92 3.24 6.96
N GLY A 152 13.48 2.61 8.05
CA GLY A 152 12.17 1.94 8.12
C GLY A 152 10.96 2.89 7.98
N PHE A 153 11.16 4.19 8.14
CA PHE A 153 10.11 5.21 8.00
C PHE A 153 10.09 5.88 6.63
N LEU A 154 11.11 5.65 5.80
CA LEU A 154 11.16 6.19 4.45
C LEU A 154 10.25 5.35 3.55
N PRO A 155 9.43 5.96 2.67
CA PRO A 155 8.64 5.26 1.66
C PRO A 155 9.51 4.30 0.84
N SER A 156 8.93 3.17 0.47
CA SER A 156 9.56 2.17 -0.40
C SER A 156 9.45 2.55 -1.88
N ALA A 157 8.58 3.50 -2.19
CA ALA A 157 8.34 4.01 -3.54
C ALA A 157 9.57 4.70 -4.14
N THR A 158 9.82 4.44 -5.42
CA THR A 158 10.89 5.07 -6.21
C THR A 158 10.46 6.33 -6.94
N ASP A 159 9.15 6.55 -7.11
CA ASP A 159 8.62 7.74 -7.77
C ASP A 159 8.51 8.90 -6.76
N PRO A 160 9.20 10.04 -6.99
CA PRO A 160 9.08 11.21 -6.13
C PRO A 160 7.65 11.72 -5.99
N SER A 161 6.82 11.59 -7.04
CA SER A 161 5.42 12.02 -7.02
C SER A 161 4.59 11.25 -6.00
N ASP A 162 4.96 9.99 -5.71
CA ASP A 162 4.30 9.20 -4.68
C ASP A 162 4.45 9.84 -3.30
N SER A 163 5.62 10.44 -3.09
CA SER A 163 5.92 11.17 -1.88
C SER A 163 5.38 12.59 -1.91
N LEU A 164 5.31 13.29 -3.04
CA LEU A 164 4.85 14.69 -3.06
C LEU A 164 3.34 14.82 -2.78
N ASP A 165 2.53 13.92 -3.34
CA ASP A 165 1.08 13.93 -3.22
C ASP A 165 0.53 12.52 -2.91
N PRO A 166 0.45 12.13 -1.63
CA PRO A 166 -0.01 10.79 -1.25
C PRO A 166 -1.48 10.54 -1.62
N ILE A 167 -2.31 11.59 -1.71
CA ILE A 167 -3.74 11.47 -2.03
C ILE A 167 -3.92 11.10 -3.49
N LYS A 168 -3.10 11.67 -4.39
CA LYS A 168 -3.09 11.30 -5.80
C LYS A 168 -2.80 9.81 -6.00
N ASN A 169 -1.92 9.20 -5.20
CA ASN A 169 -1.63 7.77 -5.34
C ASN A 169 -2.79 6.91 -4.87
N LEU A 170 -3.41 7.26 -3.74
CA LEU A 170 -4.63 6.60 -3.29
C LEU A 170 -5.73 6.68 -4.36
N LYS A 171 -5.94 7.85 -4.96
CA LYS A 171 -6.88 8.05 -6.07
C LYS A 171 -6.62 7.09 -7.24
N VAL A 172 -5.36 6.85 -7.58
CA VAL A 172 -4.97 5.95 -8.67
C VAL A 172 -5.18 4.48 -8.29
N MET A 173 -4.71 4.08 -7.11
CA MET A 173 -4.90 2.70 -6.62
C MET A 173 -6.39 2.33 -6.61
N PHE A 174 -7.25 3.23 -6.09
CA PHE A 174 -8.70 3.02 -6.02
C PHE A 174 -9.46 3.34 -7.32
N ALA A 175 -8.77 3.78 -8.37
CA ALA A 175 -9.34 3.86 -9.72
C ALA A 175 -9.15 2.54 -10.48
N GLU A 176 -8.04 1.84 -10.23
CA GLU A 176 -7.72 0.56 -10.87
C GLU A 176 -8.42 -0.63 -10.19
N LYS A 177 -8.59 -0.58 -8.87
CA LYS A 177 -9.29 -1.62 -8.10
C LYS A 177 -10.32 -1.00 -7.16
N SER A 178 -11.52 -1.55 -7.15
CA SER A 178 -12.53 -1.16 -6.16
C SER A 178 -12.11 -1.53 -4.75
N LEU A 179 -12.64 -0.83 -3.74
CA LEU A 179 -12.39 -1.16 -2.33
C LEU A 179 -12.77 -2.62 -2.02
N GLY A 180 -13.89 -3.11 -2.57
CA GLY A 180 -14.34 -4.49 -2.38
C GLY A 180 -13.34 -5.53 -2.91
N GLU A 181 -12.81 -5.33 -4.12
CA GLU A 181 -11.79 -6.19 -4.70
C GLU A 181 -10.49 -6.15 -3.89
N MET A 182 -10.06 -4.97 -3.43
CA MET A 182 -8.89 -4.85 -2.56
C MET A 182 -9.07 -5.59 -1.24
N ILE A 183 -10.22 -5.45 -0.57
CA ILE A 183 -10.43 -6.16 0.70
C ILE A 183 -10.52 -7.67 0.47
N GLN A 184 -11.20 -8.11 -0.60
CA GLN A 184 -11.31 -9.52 -0.94
C GLN A 184 -9.96 -10.17 -1.25
N ALA A 185 -9.12 -9.50 -2.05
CA ALA A 185 -7.78 -9.97 -2.37
C ALA A 185 -6.89 -10.07 -1.11
N PHE A 186 -7.02 -9.10 -0.20
CA PHE A 186 -6.34 -9.15 1.09
C PHE A 186 -6.85 -10.32 1.93
N ASP A 187 -8.17 -10.55 1.97
CA ASP A 187 -8.79 -11.65 2.68
C ASP A 187 -8.37 -13.02 2.17
N GLN A 188 -8.25 -13.18 0.85
CA GLN A 188 -7.76 -14.42 0.24
C GLN A 188 -6.31 -14.68 0.66
N THR A 189 -5.43 -13.67 0.54
CA THR A 189 -4.03 -13.77 0.96
C THR A 189 -3.92 -14.09 2.46
N TYR A 190 -4.71 -13.40 3.27
CA TYR A 190 -4.80 -13.62 4.71
C TYR A 190 -5.25 -15.04 5.06
N LYS A 191 -6.29 -15.58 4.40
CA LYS A 191 -6.76 -16.96 4.60
C LYS A 191 -5.67 -17.98 4.24
N CYS A 192 -4.97 -17.79 3.13
CA CYS A 192 -3.80 -18.60 2.78
C CYS A 192 -2.77 -18.60 3.92
N ALA A 193 -2.40 -17.42 4.42
CA ALA A 193 -1.47 -17.27 5.53
C ALA A 193 -2.00 -17.90 6.84
N LEU A 194 -3.29 -17.79 7.15
CA LEU A 194 -3.90 -18.33 8.36
C LEU A 194 -3.87 -19.86 8.36
N PHE A 195 -4.32 -20.48 7.27
CA PHE A 195 -4.43 -21.93 7.15
C PHE A 195 -3.13 -22.61 6.74
N GLY A 196 -2.07 -21.84 6.44
CA GLY A 196 -0.83 -22.38 5.90
C GLY A 196 -1.03 -23.01 4.52
N ILE A 197 -2.03 -22.54 3.78
CA ILE A 197 -2.34 -23.00 2.43
C ILE A 197 -1.63 -22.07 1.46
N ARG A 198 -0.88 -22.66 0.53
CA ARG A 198 -0.17 -21.89 -0.50
C ARG A 198 -1.18 -21.29 -1.48
N ALA A 199 -0.95 -20.04 -1.88
CA ALA A 199 -1.58 -19.50 -3.07
C ALA A 199 -1.27 -20.39 -4.29
N GLU A 200 -2.26 -20.69 -5.14
CA GLU A 200 -2.00 -21.48 -6.33
C GLU A 200 -0.98 -20.77 -7.22
N SER A 201 -0.09 -21.53 -7.87
CA SER A 201 1.04 -20.98 -8.64
C SER A 201 0.62 -20.01 -9.74
N LYS A 202 -0.59 -20.18 -10.29
CA LYS A 202 -1.18 -19.28 -11.29
C LYS A 202 -1.46 -17.87 -10.76
N PHE A 203 -1.66 -17.71 -9.45
CA PHE A 203 -2.00 -16.43 -8.81
C PHE A 203 -0.82 -15.77 -8.09
N TYR A 204 0.38 -16.36 -8.15
CA TYR A 204 1.56 -15.82 -7.43
C TYR A 204 1.88 -14.37 -7.84
N GLN A 205 1.77 -14.06 -9.14
CA GLN A 205 1.99 -12.71 -9.65
C GLN A 205 0.95 -11.72 -9.12
N ASP A 206 -0.32 -12.14 -8.99
CA ASP A 206 -1.38 -11.31 -8.43
C ASP A 206 -1.14 -11.02 -6.94
N HIS A 207 -0.66 -12.01 -6.17
CA HIS A 207 -0.28 -11.78 -4.78
C HIS A 207 0.89 -10.79 -4.68
N LEU A 208 1.92 -10.92 -5.51
CA LEU A 208 3.03 -9.96 -5.51
C LEU A 208 2.56 -8.55 -5.88
N LEU A 209 1.70 -8.42 -6.89
CA LEU A 209 1.12 -7.13 -7.26
C LEU A 209 0.29 -6.53 -6.12
N ASN A 210 -0.55 -7.34 -5.47
CA ASN A 210 -1.34 -6.89 -4.32
C ASN A 210 -0.44 -6.47 -3.14
N TYR A 211 0.66 -7.17 -2.89
CA TYR A 211 1.65 -6.79 -1.88
C TYR A 211 2.22 -5.40 -2.13
N LEU A 212 2.57 -5.10 -3.39
CA LEU A 212 3.06 -3.78 -3.79
C LEU A 212 1.98 -2.70 -3.59
N ILE A 213 0.74 -2.97 -4.05
CA ILE A 213 -0.40 -2.06 -3.88
C ILE A 213 -0.62 -1.73 -2.38
N TYR A 214 -0.63 -2.73 -1.52
CA TYR A 214 -0.83 -2.51 -0.08
C TYR A 214 0.33 -1.74 0.57
N ASN A 215 1.58 -1.92 0.11
CA ASN A 215 2.69 -1.07 0.56
C ASN A 215 2.54 0.37 0.09
N ILE A 216 2.07 0.61 -1.15
CA ILE A 216 1.79 1.97 -1.65
C ILE A 216 0.69 2.64 -0.82
N ILE A 217 -0.40 1.91 -0.52
CA ILE A 217 -1.47 2.41 0.35
C ILE A 217 -0.92 2.75 1.74
N LEU A 218 -0.17 1.82 2.34
CA LEU A 218 0.43 1.99 3.66
C LEU A 218 1.39 3.19 3.72
N ASP A 219 2.25 3.34 2.72
CA ASP A 219 3.19 4.46 2.61
C ASP A 219 2.46 5.80 2.40
N SER A 220 1.43 5.81 1.55
CA SER A 220 0.61 7.00 1.32
C SER A 220 -0.12 7.43 2.60
N CYS A 221 -0.71 6.48 3.34
CA CYS A 221 -1.34 6.76 4.63
C CYS A 221 -0.33 7.26 5.68
N HIS A 222 0.89 6.71 5.71
CA HIS A 222 1.93 7.20 6.61
C HIS A 222 2.37 8.63 6.28
N LEU A 223 2.47 8.97 5.00
CA LEU A 223 2.76 10.35 4.57
C LEU A 223 1.63 11.31 4.95
N VAL A 224 0.37 10.91 4.79
CA VAL A 224 -0.79 11.67 5.30
C VAL A 224 -0.66 11.88 6.81
N TYR A 225 -0.37 10.83 7.58
CA TYR A 225 -0.16 10.90 9.03
C TYR A 225 0.92 11.93 9.42
N VAL A 226 2.11 11.83 8.82
CA VAL A 226 3.24 12.72 9.11
C VAL A 226 2.90 14.18 8.77
N ARG A 227 2.17 14.43 7.69
CA ARG A 227 1.93 15.80 7.22
C ARG A 227 0.76 16.48 7.91
N THR A 228 -0.31 15.75 8.18
CA THR A 228 -1.53 16.32 8.77
C THR A 228 -1.40 16.51 10.27
N PHE A 229 -0.80 15.56 10.99
CA PHE A 229 -0.86 15.53 12.45
C PHE A 229 0.44 15.90 13.15
N LYS A 230 1.55 15.94 12.41
CA LYS A 230 2.87 16.27 13.00
C LYS A 230 3.42 17.62 12.55
N SER A 231 2.85 18.25 11.52
CA SER A 231 3.17 19.63 11.13
C SER A 231 2.45 20.69 12.00
N THR A 232 1.31 20.33 12.58
CA THR A 232 0.40 21.19 13.37
C THR A 232 0.84 21.43 14.83
N GLU A 233 1.87 20.73 15.33
CA GLU A 233 2.43 20.97 16.67
C GLU A 233 3.22 22.32 16.77
N LYS A 234 3.38 23.07 15.68
CA LYS A 234 4.00 24.41 15.67
C LYS A 234 3.02 25.58 15.77
N GLU A 235 1.79 25.45 15.30
CA GLU A 235 0.84 26.57 15.30
C GLU A 235 0.13 26.74 16.65
N ASN A 236 -0.01 25.67 17.44
CA ASN A 236 -0.64 25.73 18.77
C ASN A 236 0.34 25.97 19.92
N LYS A 237 1.59 26.32 19.63
CA LYS A 237 2.62 26.66 20.63
C LYS A 237 3.39 27.95 20.31
N SER A 238 2.93 28.74 19.34
CA SER A 238 3.54 30.03 19.02
C SER A 238 2.64 31.20 19.39
#